data_AF-A0A1V4J3P7-F1
#
_entry.id   AF-A0A1V4J3P7-F1
#
_cell.length_a   1.000
_cell.length_b   1.000
_cell.length_c   1.000
_cell.angle_alpha   90.00
_cell.angle_beta   90.00
_cell.angle_gamma   90.00
#
_symmetry.space_group_name_H-M   'P 1'
#
loop_
_entity.id
_entity.type
_entity.pdbx_description
1 polymer ?
#
loop_
_entity_poly.entity_id
_entity_poly.type
_entity_poly.pdbx_seq_one_letter_code
_entity_poly.pdbx_strand_id
1 'polypeptide(L)'
;MGPLATDPPSPWSKNPGLGQTEQTVFISADDANEVIKRQRRASFLIFEEVLQGSLERECLEERCTHEEAREVFENDEMLKMFWDAYYGGRRCSSSPCQHNGVCEDSIRGYTCTCAEGYEGENCAFAKNECRHQAKEGCHHFCYPGSNSYRCSCADGYELGKDKKQCIALDQCACGRLQDSDNLIRETRKKHDERFPWQVLLLNSEGKGFCGGVLLKSNFVLTTAECALLHKHFEIRVGAGPNGTSGIEKTMQVSEKHIHIRYDEDTGENNIALLQLQEHVECNNHQLPVCIPERDFAEHVLIPKLAGTVSGWRMEGDELQVFREGLKRAFNTCKTIEETQQDGNHEGKHNFHSEE
;
A
#
# COMPACT_ATOMS: atom_id res chain seq x y z
N MET A 1 61.65 -38.23 10.74
CA MET A 1 61.22 -38.88 9.49
C MET A 1 59.71 -38.79 9.41
N GLY A 2 59.22 -38.56 8.19
CA GLY A 2 57.85 -38.15 7.87
C GLY A 2 56.71 -39.10 8.26
N PRO A 3 55.48 -38.74 7.87
CA PRO A 3 54.25 -38.85 8.66
C PRO A 3 53.34 -40.00 8.21
N LEU A 4 52.25 -40.27 8.94
CA LEU A 4 50.88 -40.43 8.41
C LEU A 4 49.89 -40.90 9.50
N ALA A 5 48.78 -40.14 9.57
CA ALA A 5 47.39 -40.49 9.86
C ALA A 5 47.02 -41.51 10.96
N THR A 6 46.21 -41.04 11.92
CA THR A 6 45.17 -41.84 12.59
C THR A 6 43.95 -40.96 12.88
N ASP A 7 42.83 -41.18 12.18
CA ASP A 7 41.46 -40.98 12.73
C ASP A 7 41.11 -42.24 13.54
N PRO A 8 40.25 -42.28 14.60
CA PRO A 8 38.81 -41.89 14.62
C PRO A 8 38.33 -41.40 16.06
N PRO A 9 37.03 -41.30 16.51
CA PRO A 9 35.75 -41.85 16.01
C PRO A 9 34.49 -40.94 16.04
N SER A 10 33.39 -41.47 15.46
CA SER A 10 31.98 -41.03 15.63
C SER A 10 31.39 -41.64 16.93
N PRO A 11 30.07 -41.60 17.30
CA PRO A 11 28.90 -40.77 16.90
C PRO A 11 27.94 -40.35 18.09
N TRP A 12 26.94 -39.49 17.82
CA TRP A 12 25.69 -39.15 18.57
C TRP A 12 25.72 -38.64 20.04
N SER A 13 25.20 -37.41 20.28
CA SER A 13 24.29 -37.10 21.42
C SER A 13 23.59 -35.72 21.35
N LYS A 14 22.32 -35.76 20.91
CA LYS A 14 21.10 -35.08 21.41
C LYS A 14 21.07 -33.56 21.78
N ASN A 15 20.24 -32.84 21.01
CA ASN A 15 19.14 -31.91 21.39
C ASN A 15 19.45 -30.49 21.93
N PRO A 16 18.47 -29.55 21.93
CA PRO A 16 17.81 -28.93 20.76
C PRO A 16 17.77 -27.38 20.90
N GLY A 17 17.64 -26.65 19.79
CA GLY A 17 17.48 -25.19 19.87
C GLY A 17 17.51 -24.50 18.52
N LEU A 18 16.57 -24.83 17.64
CA LEU A 18 16.36 -24.06 16.41
C LEU A 18 15.46 -22.87 16.72
N GLY A 19 16.06 -21.68 16.84
CA GLY A 19 15.47 -20.46 16.30
C GLY A 19 15.97 -20.32 14.88
N GLN A 20 15.13 -20.60 13.89
CA GLN A 20 15.44 -20.28 12.50
C GLN A 20 15.01 -18.85 12.24
N THR A 21 16.00 -17.97 12.10
CA THR A 21 15.84 -16.67 11.48
C THR A 21 15.59 -16.89 9.99
N GLU A 22 14.45 -16.43 9.47
CA GLU A 22 14.29 -16.27 8.01
C GLU A 22 15.30 -15.21 7.55
N GLN A 23 16.40 -15.69 7.00
CA GLN A 23 17.39 -14.84 6.34
C GLN A 23 16.82 -14.41 4.99
N THR A 24 16.19 -13.25 4.93
CA THR A 24 16.07 -12.55 3.66
C THR A 24 17.46 -12.08 3.25
N VAL A 25 17.91 -12.46 2.06
CA VAL A 25 19.24 -12.15 1.52
C VAL A 25 19.44 -10.64 1.28
N PHE A 26 18.37 -9.86 1.26
CA PHE A 26 18.39 -8.42 1.03
C PHE A 26 17.87 -7.66 2.25
N ILE A 27 18.66 -6.69 2.69
CA ILE A 27 18.41 -5.77 3.81
C ILE A 27 18.20 -4.34 3.26
N SER A 28 17.48 -3.48 3.99
CA SER A 28 17.25 -2.09 3.57
C SER A 28 18.57 -1.30 3.55
N ALA A 29 18.66 -0.19 2.81
CA ALA A 29 19.90 0.59 2.73
C ALA A 29 20.34 1.15 4.10
N ASP A 30 19.38 1.53 4.93
CA ASP A 30 19.64 2.05 6.28
C ASP A 30 20.11 0.93 7.23
N ASP A 31 19.46 -0.24 7.18
CA ASP A 31 19.88 -1.43 7.96
C ASP A 31 21.22 -2.00 7.44
N ALA A 32 21.46 -1.92 6.14
CA ALA A 32 22.74 -2.30 5.52
C ALA A 32 23.89 -1.41 5.98
N ASN A 33 23.65 -0.11 6.17
CA ASN A 33 24.64 0.80 6.72
C ASN A 33 24.93 0.56 8.21
N GLU A 34 24.02 -0.08 8.94
CA GLU A 34 24.25 -0.50 10.34
C GLU A 34 25.04 -1.80 10.45
N VAL A 35 24.72 -2.80 9.61
CA VAL A 35 25.39 -4.12 9.61
C VAL A 35 26.75 -4.06 8.89
N ILE A 36 26.82 -3.30 7.81
CA ILE A 36 28.05 -3.00 7.07
C ILE A 36 28.38 -1.53 7.27
N LYS A 37 28.87 -1.18 8.47
CA LYS A 37 29.78 -0.05 8.57
C LYS A 37 31.05 -0.45 7.84
N ARG A 38 31.13 -0.17 6.52
CA ARG A 38 32.43 -0.11 5.85
C ARG A 38 33.20 0.97 6.61
N GLN A 39 33.99 0.56 7.61
CA GLN A 39 35.13 1.39 7.99
C GLN A 39 35.86 1.60 6.68
N ARG A 40 35.93 2.86 6.23
CA ARG A 40 36.83 3.24 5.13
C ARG A 40 38.13 2.55 5.50
N ARG A 41 38.52 1.51 4.73
CA ARG A 41 39.66 0.67 5.13
C ARG A 41 40.77 1.67 5.32
N ALA A 42 41.24 1.72 6.56
CA ALA A 42 42.05 2.80 7.07
C ALA A 42 42.95 3.35 5.96
N SER A 43 42.79 4.64 5.66
CA SER A 43 43.86 5.49 5.13
C SER A 43 44.96 5.54 6.22
N PHE A 44 45.53 4.38 6.51
CA PHE A 44 46.74 4.23 7.29
C PHE A 44 47.79 3.89 6.26
N LEU A 45 48.23 4.95 5.61
CA LEU A 45 49.63 5.35 5.52
C LEU A 45 49.58 6.76 4.94
N ILE A 46 50.46 7.63 5.44
CA ILE A 46 50.55 9.07 5.11
C ILE A 46 50.87 9.33 3.61
N PHE A 47 50.91 8.27 2.79
CA PHE A 47 51.15 8.31 1.35
C PHE A 47 50.25 7.26 0.67
N GLU A 48 49.05 7.68 0.27
CA GLU A 48 48.11 6.90 -0.57
C GLU A 48 48.75 6.51 -1.92
N GLU A 49 49.78 7.24 -2.34
CA GLU A 49 50.51 7.15 -3.63
C GLU A 49 51.62 6.07 -3.71
N VAL A 50 51.88 5.27 -2.66
CA VAL A 50 53.02 4.33 -2.66
C VAL A 50 52.68 2.95 -3.28
N LEU A 51 51.39 2.62 -3.37
CA LEU A 51 50.90 1.38 -3.97
C LEU A 51 50.11 1.71 -5.24
N GLN A 52 50.32 0.94 -6.31
CA GLN A 52 49.55 1.08 -7.54
C GLN A 52 48.05 0.94 -7.24
N GLY A 53 47.29 2.01 -7.50
CA GLY A 53 45.85 2.04 -7.32
C GLY A 53 45.16 0.96 -8.18
N SER A 54 44.08 0.37 -7.65
CA SER A 54 43.26 -0.58 -8.42
C SER A 54 42.03 0.14 -8.96
N LEU A 55 41.69 -0.07 -10.24
CA LEU A 55 40.49 0.50 -10.87
C LEU A 55 39.24 0.29 -10.01
N GLU A 56 39.10 -0.93 -9.48
CA GLU A 56 37.95 -1.34 -8.69
C GLU A 56 37.85 -0.53 -7.40
N ARG A 57 38.98 -0.30 -6.73
CA ARG A 57 39.02 0.41 -5.45
C ARG A 57 38.84 1.92 -5.62
N GLU A 58 39.64 2.52 -6.49
CA GLU A 58 39.72 3.99 -6.59
C GLU A 58 38.55 4.56 -7.39
N CYS A 59 38.17 3.93 -8.49
CA CYS A 59 37.18 4.50 -9.43
C CYS A 59 35.80 3.84 -9.37
N LEU A 60 35.70 2.53 -9.09
CA LEU A 60 34.42 1.82 -9.04
C LEU A 60 33.80 1.78 -7.64
N GLU A 61 34.60 1.59 -6.59
CA GLU A 61 34.16 1.68 -5.20
C GLU A 61 34.16 3.15 -4.75
N GLU A 62 35.25 3.89 -4.98
CA GLU A 62 35.38 5.33 -4.67
C GLU A 62 35.27 6.24 -5.92
N ARG A 63 35.40 7.57 -5.72
CA ARG A 63 35.41 8.56 -6.80
C ARG A 63 36.85 8.99 -7.05
N CYS A 64 37.43 8.51 -8.15
CA CYS A 64 38.81 8.83 -8.49
C CYS A 64 38.96 10.16 -9.24
N THR A 65 40.13 10.76 -9.06
CA THR A 65 40.66 11.89 -9.82
C THR A 65 41.26 11.41 -11.14
N HIS A 66 41.53 12.35 -12.06
CA HIS A 66 42.12 12.01 -13.36
C HIS A 66 43.49 11.37 -13.20
N GLU A 67 44.23 11.81 -12.18
CA GLU A 67 45.57 11.32 -11.90
C GLU A 67 45.55 9.88 -11.37
N GLU A 68 44.62 9.56 -10.47
CA GLU A 68 44.43 8.18 -9.99
C GLU A 68 43.95 7.25 -11.12
N ALA A 69 43.09 7.73 -12.03
CA ALA A 69 42.72 6.96 -13.22
C ALA A 69 43.95 6.74 -14.14
N ARG A 70 44.81 7.76 -14.30
CA ARG A 70 46.04 7.65 -15.11
C ARG A 70 47.01 6.60 -14.56
N GLU A 71 47.04 6.41 -13.25
CA GLU A 71 47.88 5.37 -12.62
C GLU A 71 47.39 3.94 -12.87
N VAL A 72 46.10 3.79 -13.22
CA VAL A 72 45.48 2.50 -13.52
C VAL A 72 45.64 2.11 -15.00
N PHE A 73 45.65 3.09 -15.91
CA PHE A 73 45.72 2.84 -17.36
C PHE A 73 47.10 3.19 -17.92
N GLU A 74 47.83 2.20 -18.42
CA GLU A 74 49.18 2.38 -19.01
C GLU A 74 49.17 3.15 -20.35
N ASN A 75 48.02 3.22 -21.02
CA ASN A 75 47.85 3.84 -22.34
C ASN A 75 46.95 5.08 -22.26
N ASP A 76 47.45 6.22 -22.72
CA ASP A 76 46.73 7.50 -22.79
C ASP A 76 45.40 7.42 -23.55
N GLU A 77 45.30 6.59 -24.60
CA GLU A 77 44.04 6.37 -25.32
C GLU A 77 43.02 5.61 -24.48
N MET A 78 43.46 4.58 -23.74
CA MET A 78 42.57 3.82 -22.84
C MET A 78 42.14 4.65 -21.64
N LEU A 79 43.06 5.45 -21.07
CA LEU A 79 42.73 6.43 -20.05
C LEU A 79 41.69 7.42 -20.55
N LYS A 80 41.90 8.00 -21.74
CA LYS A 80 40.96 8.95 -22.32
C LYS A 80 39.59 8.31 -22.57
N MET A 81 39.55 7.10 -23.14
CA MET A 81 38.29 6.38 -23.35
C MET A 81 37.57 6.05 -22.05
N PHE A 82 38.31 5.62 -21.01
CA PHE A 82 37.75 5.38 -19.69
C PHE A 82 37.25 6.69 -19.07
N TRP A 83 38.07 7.74 -19.08
CA TRP A 83 37.78 9.02 -18.43
C TRP A 83 36.61 9.74 -19.07
N ASP A 84 36.55 9.75 -20.41
CA ASP A 84 35.41 10.28 -21.16
C ASP A 84 34.12 9.50 -20.84
N ALA A 85 34.21 8.18 -20.63
CA ALA A 85 33.07 7.38 -20.19
C ALA A 85 32.73 7.52 -18.70
N TYR A 86 33.72 7.80 -17.86
CA TYR A 86 33.63 7.89 -16.40
C TYR A 86 33.07 9.25 -15.94
N TYR A 87 33.46 10.36 -16.58
CA TYR A 87 32.93 11.71 -16.30
C TYR A 87 31.89 12.18 -17.30
N GLY A 88 32.01 11.80 -18.58
CA GLY A 88 31.19 12.30 -19.69
C GLY A 88 30.01 11.41 -20.07
N GLY A 89 29.57 10.52 -19.17
CA GLY A 89 28.31 9.79 -19.18
C GLY A 89 27.71 9.43 -20.55
N ARG A 90 27.70 8.14 -20.90
CA ARG A 90 26.75 7.62 -21.94
C ARG A 90 25.30 7.56 -21.44
N ARG A 91 24.93 8.40 -20.46
CA ARG A 91 23.63 8.35 -19.78
C ARG A 91 22.66 9.31 -20.47
N CYS A 92 23.07 10.53 -20.78
CA CYS A 92 22.23 11.46 -21.53
C CYS A 92 22.03 11.06 -23.00
N SER A 93 22.84 10.15 -23.56
CA SER A 93 22.66 9.67 -24.94
C SER A 93 21.35 8.91 -25.18
N SER A 94 20.74 8.33 -24.13
CA SER A 94 19.41 7.71 -24.24
C SER A 94 18.26 8.73 -24.18
N SER A 95 18.57 10.03 -24.08
CA SER A 95 17.59 11.12 -23.89
C SER A 95 16.61 10.83 -22.74
N PRO A 96 17.11 10.59 -21.51
CA PRO A 96 16.26 10.19 -20.39
C PRO A 96 15.33 11.31 -19.89
N CYS A 97 15.71 12.58 -20.07
CA CYS A 97 14.92 13.73 -19.66
C CYS A 97 13.81 14.03 -20.68
N GLN A 98 12.56 13.88 -20.24
CA GLN A 98 11.37 14.12 -21.07
C GLN A 98 10.98 15.61 -21.07
N HIS A 99 10.00 15.97 -21.91
CA HIS A 99 9.36 17.29 -21.94
C HIS A 99 10.34 18.47 -22.01
N ASN A 100 11.34 18.37 -22.88
CA ASN A 100 12.41 19.38 -23.05
C ASN A 100 13.23 19.66 -21.77
N GLY A 101 13.33 18.69 -20.86
CA GLY A 101 14.27 18.74 -19.75
C GLY A 101 15.74 18.72 -20.23
N VAL A 102 16.59 19.50 -19.58
CA VAL A 102 18.03 19.54 -19.88
C VAL A 102 18.72 18.41 -19.12
N CYS A 103 19.42 17.54 -19.86
CA CYS A 103 20.16 16.42 -19.28
C CYS A 103 21.61 16.81 -19.02
N GLU A 104 22.07 16.62 -17.78
CA GLU A 104 23.47 16.79 -17.39
C GLU A 104 24.04 15.44 -16.95
N ASP A 105 25.08 14.97 -17.62
CA ASP A 105 25.77 13.74 -17.25
C ASP A 105 26.43 13.88 -15.87
N SER A 106 26.49 12.78 -15.14
CA SER A 106 27.14 12.71 -13.83
C SER A 106 27.97 11.42 -13.74
N ILE A 107 29.00 11.41 -12.90
CA ILE A 107 30.04 10.35 -12.84
C ILE A 107 29.46 8.92 -12.68
N ARG A 108 28.28 8.79 -12.07
CA ARG A 108 27.53 7.53 -11.94
C ARG A 108 26.04 7.71 -12.26
N GLY A 109 25.71 8.74 -13.05
CA GLY A 109 24.44 9.44 -12.97
C GLY A 109 24.03 10.12 -14.28
N TYR A 110 22.79 10.57 -14.30
CA TYR A 110 22.44 11.81 -15.00
C TYR A 110 21.55 12.60 -14.04
N THR A 111 21.46 13.91 -14.26
CA THR A 111 20.49 14.77 -13.58
C THR A 111 19.68 15.49 -14.64
N CYS A 112 18.36 15.51 -14.48
CA CYS A 112 17.49 16.28 -15.36
C CYS A 112 17.09 17.60 -14.70
N THR A 113 17.32 18.71 -15.40
CA THR A 113 16.74 20.00 -15.07
C THR A 113 15.47 20.18 -15.89
N CYS A 114 14.32 20.04 -15.23
CA CYS A 114 13.02 20.05 -15.91
C CYS A 114 12.60 21.43 -16.39
N ALA A 115 11.91 21.45 -17.53
CA ALA A 115 11.25 22.64 -18.04
C ALA A 115 10.16 23.15 -17.08
N GLU A 116 9.79 24.42 -17.22
CA GLU A 116 8.71 25.02 -16.40
C GLU A 116 7.42 24.20 -16.53
N GLY A 117 6.79 23.90 -15.39
CA GLY A 117 5.59 23.06 -15.34
C GLY A 117 5.84 21.55 -15.23
N TYR A 118 7.09 21.05 -15.32
CA TYR A 118 7.40 19.62 -15.21
C TYR A 118 8.27 19.27 -13.98
N GLU A 119 8.18 18.02 -13.53
CA GLU A 119 8.90 17.48 -12.38
C GLU A 119 9.14 15.95 -12.47
N GLY A 120 9.85 15.42 -11.47
CA GLY A 120 10.31 14.02 -11.41
C GLY A 120 11.74 13.85 -11.89
N GLU A 121 12.34 12.70 -11.58
CA GLU A 121 13.73 12.38 -11.94
C GLU A 121 14.01 12.52 -13.45
N ASN A 122 13.01 12.19 -14.26
CA ASN A 122 13.08 12.23 -15.73
C ASN A 122 12.20 13.32 -16.35
N CYS A 123 11.69 14.26 -15.56
CA CYS A 123 10.74 15.28 -16.04
C CYS A 123 9.47 14.71 -16.71
N ALA A 124 9.08 13.49 -16.33
CA ALA A 124 7.98 12.77 -16.95
C ALA A 124 6.60 13.32 -16.53
N PHE A 125 6.54 14.15 -15.48
CA PHE A 125 5.28 14.52 -14.85
C PHE A 125 5.03 16.02 -14.92
N ALA A 126 3.79 16.40 -15.24
CA ALA A 126 3.34 17.79 -15.14
C ALA A 126 2.97 18.12 -13.69
N LYS A 127 3.46 19.25 -13.18
CA LYS A 127 3.25 19.71 -11.78
C LYS A 127 1.80 19.99 -11.43
N ASN A 128 0.97 20.23 -12.44
CA ASN A 128 -0.44 20.57 -12.29
C ASN A 128 -1.37 19.35 -12.34
N GLU A 129 -0.83 18.17 -12.65
CA GLU A 129 -1.57 16.92 -12.72
C GLU A 129 -1.54 16.14 -11.41
N CYS A 130 -2.59 15.35 -11.19
CA CYS A 130 -2.72 14.53 -10.00
C CYS A 130 -1.90 13.26 -10.08
N ARG A 131 -1.16 12.99 -9.00
CA ARG A 131 -0.31 11.81 -8.85
C ARG A 131 -0.82 10.97 -7.68
N HIS A 132 -1.00 9.68 -7.93
CA HIS A 132 -1.54 8.71 -6.97
C HIS A 132 -0.51 7.61 -6.64
N GLN A 133 0.77 7.97 -6.57
CA GLN A 133 1.85 7.04 -6.22
C GLN A 133 2.10 7.09 -4.72
N ALA A 134 2.36 5.94 -4.09
CA ALA A 134 2.41 5.77 -2.63
C ALA A 134 3.49 6.59 -1.88
N LYS A 135 4.35 7.33 -2.60
CA LYS A 135 5.42 8.16 -2.03
C LYS A 135 5.44 9.60 -2.56
N GLU A 136 4.62 9.91 -3.57
CA GLU A 136 4.62 11.20 -4.24
C GLU A 136 3.19 11.59 -4.63
N GLY A 137 2.68 12.70 -4.07
CA GLY A 137 1.34 13.21 -4.37
C GLY A 137 0.55 13.58 -3.11
N CYS A 138 -0.77 13.55 -3.23
CA CYS A 138 -1.70 13.73 -2.11
C CYS A 138 -1.90 12.42 -1.35
N HIS A 139 -2.05 12.46 -0.03
CA HIS A 139 -2.34 11.25 0.75
C HIS A 139 -3.74 10.69 0.48
N HIS A 140 -4.75 11.57 0.39
CA HIS A 140 -6.12 11.22 0.05
C HIS A 140 -6.47 11.76 -1.35
N PHE A 141 -7.31 12.79 -1.44
CA PHE A 141 -7.85 13.24 -2.71
C PHE A 141 -6.98 14.34 -3.34
N CYS A 142 -7.02 14.40 -4.68
CA CYS A 142 -6.24 15.34 -5.48
C CYS A 142 -7.12 15.98 -6.54
N TYR A 143 -6.93 17.28 -6.79
CA TYR A 143 -7.59 17.98 -7.89
C TYR A 143 -6.55 18.74 -8.72
N PRO A 144 -6.57 18.58 -10.06
CA PRO A 144 -5.67 19.30 -10.93
C PRO A 144 -5.96 20.81 -10.87
N GLY A 145 -4.93 21.61 -11.14
CA GLY A 145 -5.03 23.07 -11.19
C GLY A 145 -4.30 23.64 -12.40
N SER A 146 -4.16 24.97 -12.47
CA SER A 146 -3.46 25.61 -13.58
C SER A 146 -1.93 25.52 -13.47
N ASN A 147 -1.39 25.75 -12.27
CA ASN A 147 0.06 25.75 -12.03
C ASN A 147 0.52 24.61 -11.11
N SER A 148 -0.39 24.07 -10.30
CA SER A 148 -0.14 22.97 -9.37
C SER A 148 -1.47 22.31 -9.00
N TYR A 149 -1.43 21.07 -8.55
CA TYR A 149 -2.60 20.39 -8.00
C TYR A 149 -2.85 20.79 -6.53
N ARG A 150 -4.08 20.60 -6.06
CA ARG A 150 -4.47 20.78 -4.65
C ARG A 150 -4.88 19.45 -4.04
N CYS A 151 -4.52 19.23 -2.80
CA CYS A 151 -4.95 18.06 -2.04
C CYS A 151 -6.14 18.38 -1.14
N SER A 152 -6.97 17.38 -0.86
CA SER A 152 -7.97 17.41 0.22
C SER A 152 -7.99 16.06 0.95
N CYS A 153 -8.68 16.01 2.08
CA CYS A 153 -8.69 14.88 2.98
C CYS A 153 -10.11 14.35 3.21
N ALA A 154 -10.22 13.05 3.51
CA ALA A 154 -11.44 12.40 3.93
C ALA A 154 -11.97 12.95 5.28
N ASP A 155 -13.23 12.64 5.58
CA ASP A 155 -13.91 13.10 6.80
C ASP A 155 -13.12 12.74 8.08
N GLY A 156 -12.90 13.75 8.92
CA GLY A 156 -12.15 13.64 10.19
C GLY A 156 -10.63 13.81 10.06
N TYR A 157 -10.13 14.14 8.87
CA TYR A 157 -8.72 14.44 8.61
C TYR A 157 -8.52 15.91 8.20
N GLU A 158 -7.41 16.49 8.63
CA GLU A 158 -6.99 17.84 8.22
C GLU A 158 -5.72 17.79 7.37
N LEU A 159 -5.60 18.76 6.45
CA LEU A 159 -4.44 18.87 5.58
C LEU A 159 -3.22 19.40 6.35
N GLY A 160 -2.12 18.67 6.30
CA GLY A 160 -0.86 19.01 6.94
C GLY A 160 -0.20 20.26 6.36
N LYS A 161 0.85 20.73 7.05
CA LYS A 161 1.60 21.95 6.65
C LYS A 161 2.27 21.84 5.29
N ASP A 162 2.57 20.62 4.86
CA ASP A 162 3.13 20.31 3.54
C ASP A 162 2.10 20.36 2.40
N LYS A 163 0.82 20.60 2.74
CA LYS A 163 -0.34 20.62 1.83
C LYS A 163 -0.56 19.31 1.07
N LYS A 164 -0.04 18.19 1.58
CA LYS A 164 -0.13 16.86 0.95
C LYS A 164 -0.57 15.76 1.91
N GLN A 165 -0.04 15.77 3.13
CA GLN A 165 -0.39 14.80 4.16
C GLN A 165 -1.76 15.08 4.76
N CYS A 166 -2.49 14.02 5.09
CA CYS A 166 -3.76 14.09 5.79
C CYS A 166 -3.60 13.53 7.20
N ILE A 167 -3.84 14.36 8.21
CA ILE A 167 -3.61 14.07 9.63
C ILE A 167 -4.97 13.85 10.29
N ALA A 168 -5.16 12.70 10.94
CA ALA A 168 -6.36 12.40 11.69
C ALA A 168 -6.41 13.25 12.97
N LEU A 169 -7.36 14.19 13.05
CA LEU A 169 -7.56 15.01 14.25
C LEU A 169 -8.88 14.69 14.96
N ASP A 170 -9.88 14.22 14.21
CA ASP A 170 -11.15 13.79 14.77
C ASP A 170 -11.03 12.37 15.36
N GLN A 171 -11.65 12.16 16.52
CA GLN A 171 -11.79 10.83 17.11
C GLN A 171 -12.53 9.87 16.17
N CYS A 172 -13.46 10.39 15.38
CA CYS A 172 -14.20 9.67 14.35
C CYS A 172 -13.51 9.64 12.98
N ALA A 173 -12.22 10.01 12.88
CA ALA A 173 -11.49 9.94 11.61
C ALA A 173 -11.64 8.56 10.97
N CYS A 174 -12.20 8.56 9.76
CA CYS A 174 -12.71 7.36 9.12
C CYS A 174 -11.59 6.40 8.69
N GLY A 175 -11.95 5.14 8.44
CA GLY A 175 -11.08 4.17 7.76
C GLY A 175 -9.86 3.71 8.56
N ARG A 176 -9.78 4.04 9.85
CA ARG A 176 -8.67 3.60 10.72
C ARG A 176 -8.94 2.19 11.25
N LEU A 177 -8.01 1.29 10.98
CA LEU A 177 -7.87 0.02 11.68
C LEU A 177 -6.72 0.16 12.67
N GLN A 178 -6.83 -0.41 13.87
CA GLN A 178 -5.66 -0.54 14.73
C GLN A 178 -4.74 -1.60 14.14
N ASP A 179 -3.55 -1.19 13.72
CA ASP A 179 -2.41 -2.10 13.74
C ASP A 179 -2.03 -2.30 15.21
N SER A 180 -2.17 -3.52 15.70
CA SER A 180 -1.42 -3.91 16.90
C SER A 180 0.05 -3.77 16.55
N ASP A 181 0.66 -2.68 17.02
CA ASP A 181 2.05 -2.35 16.84
C ASP A 181 2.95 -3.57 17.05
N ASN A 182 3.91 -3.72 16.14
CA ASN A 182 4.91 -4.77 16.01
C ASN A 182 5.30 -5.51 17.31
N LEU A 183 4.75 -6.71 17.51
CA LEU A 183 5.48 -7.83 18.11
C LEU A 183 4.82 -9.15 17.68
N ILE A 184 5.53 -9.91 16.84
CA ILE A 184 5.18 -11.27 16.38
C ILE A 184 4.24 -11.27 15.15
N ARG A 185 4.78 -10.91 13.98
CA ARG A 185 4.16 -11.19 12.66
C ARG A 185 4.41 -12.62 12.16
N GLU A 186 4.50 -13.56 13.09
CA GLU A 186 4.50 -15.00 12.84
C GLU A 186 3.89 -15.69 14.06
N THR A 187 2.64 -16.17 13.98
CA THR A 187 1.89 -17.02 14.95
C THR A 187 0.68 -16.47 15.73
N ARG A 188 0.01 -15.37 15.31
CA ARG A 188 -1.30 -15.02 15.93
C ARG A 188 -2.48 -15.01 14.96
N LYS A 189 -3.14 -16.17 14.92
CA LYS A 189 -4.58 -16.44 14.70
C LYS A 189 -5.34 -15.45 13.80
N LYS A 190 -5.48 -15.89 12.56
CA LYS A 190 -6.35 -15.48 11.45
C LYS A 190 -7.87 -15.47 11.77
N HIS A 191 -8.32 -15.12 12.98
CA HIS A 191 -9.71 -15.43 13.36
C HIS A 191 -10.51 -14.36 14.11
N ASP A 192 -10.01 -13.13 14.24
CA ASP A 192 -10.79 -12.05 14.86
C ASP A 192 -10.43 -10.67 14.29
N GLU A 193 -10.20 -10.58 12.97
CA GLU A 193 -10.17 -9.28 12.30
C GLU A 193 -11.56 -8.67 12.36
N ARG A 194 -11.72 -7.69 13.24
CA ARG A 194 -12.96 -6.96 13.46
C ARG A 194 -12.89 -5.63 12.73
N PHE A 195 -13.84 -5.38 11.84
CA PHE A 195 -13.95 -4.11 11.13
C PHE A 195 -14.83 -3.14 11.93
N PRO A 196 -14.31 -1.98 12.40
CA PRO A 196 -15.04 -1.06 13.27
C PRO A 196 -16.32 -0.46 12.66
N TRP A 197 -16.38 -0.42 11.33
CA TRP A 197 -17.54 0.08 10.58
C TRP A 197 -18.59 -1.00 10.31
N GLN A 198 -18.31 -2.27 10.57
CA GLN A 198 -19.25 -3.34 10.30
C GLN A 198 -20.41 -3.31 11.31
N VAL A 199 -21.65 -3.34 10.82
CA VAL A 199 -22.86 -3.34 11.67
C VAL A 199 -23.82 -4.44 11.27
N LEU A 200 -24.58 -4.96 12.24
CA LEU A 200 -25.55 -6.04 12.05
C LEU A 200 -26.98 -5.50 12.26
N LEU A 201 -27.87 -5.75 11.31
CA LEU A 201 -29.29 -5.41 11.40
C LEU A 201 -30.02 -6.55 12.10
N LEU A 202 -30.76 -6.25 13.16
CA LEU A 202 -31.46 -7.21 14.01
C LEU A 202 -32.97 -7.06 13.89
N ASN A 203 -33.68 -8.16 13.65
CA ASN A 203 -35.13 -8.17 13.65
C ASN A 203 -35.70 -8.01 15.07
N SER A 204 -37.03 -8.03 15.20
CA SER A 204 -37.72 -7.92 16.50
C SER A 204 -37.43 -9.06 17.48
N GLU A 205 -36.87 -10.18 17.00
CA GLU A 205 -36.46 -11.33 17.82
C GLU A 205 -35.00 -11.22 18.26
N GLY A 206 -34.29 -10.14 17.86
CA GLY A 206 -32.87 -9.96 18.12
C GLY A 206 -31.96 -10.81 17.23
N LYS A 207 -32.50 -11.43 16.17
CA LYS A 207 -31.74 -12.22 15.20
C LYS A 207 -31.21 -11.32 14.10
N GLY A 208 -29.91 -11.42 13.82
CA GLY A 208 -29.30 -10.76 12.66
C GLY A 208 -29.92 -11.26 11.37
N PHE A 209 -30.25 -10.36 10.44
CA PHE A 209 -30.81 -10.70 9.13
C PHE A 209 -30.04 -10.08 7.95
N CYS A 210 -29.39 -8.93 8.17
CA CYS A 210 -28.59 -8.24 7.15
C CYS A 210 -27.36 -7.58 7.77
N GLY A 211 -26.35 -7.32 6.93
CA GLY A 211 -25.21 -6.48 7.27
C GLY A 211 -25.40 -5.03 6.82
N GLY A 212 -24.55 -4.17 7.35
CA GLY A 212 -24.41 -2.79 6.89
C GLY A 212 -23.05 -2.23 7.25
N VAL A 213 -22.81 -0.99 6.84
CA VAL A 213 -21.55 -0.28 7.07
C VAL A 213 -21.82 1.09 7.66
N LEU A 214 -21.14 1.43 8.75
CA LEU A 214 -21.18 2.75 9.37
C LEU A 214 -20.42 3.74 8.48
N LEU A 215 -21.12 4.74 7.93
CA LEU A 215 -20.53 5.78 7.09
C LEU A 215 -20.17 7.04 7.87
N LYS A 216 -20.98 7.35 8.88
CA LYS A 216 -20.80 8.47 9.82
C LYS A 216 -21.26 8.02 11.20
N SER A 217 -21.04 8.84 12.23
CA SER A 217 -21.46 8.50 13.59
C SER A 217 -22.97 8.22 13.72
N ASN A 218 -23.82 8.68 12.80
CA ASN A 218 -25.28 8.46 12.82
C ASN A 218 -25.87 7.92 11.51
N PHE A 219 -25.05 7.49 10.54
CA PHE A 219 -25.53 6.95 9.27
C PHE A 219 -24.93 5.59 8.96
N VAL A 220 -25.80 4.66 8.62
CA VAL A 220 -25.46 3.30 8.19
C VAL A 220 -25.91 3.09 6.75
N LEU A 221 -25.04 2.52 5.93
CA LEU A 221 -25.34 2.07 4.59
C LEU A 221 -25.72 0.59 4.58
N THR A 222 -26.77 0.25 3.85
CA THR A 222 -27.16 -1.14 3.57
C THR A 222 -27.88 -1.20 2.22
N THR A 223 -28.42 -2.37 1.85
CA THR A 223 -29.23 -2.52 0.64
C THR A 223 -30.66 -2.04 0.88
N ALA A 224 -31.35 -1.61 -0.18
CA ALA A 224 -32.75 -1.23 -0.10
C ALA A 224 -33.63 -2.41 0.32
N GLU A 225 -33.35 -3.61 -0.18
CA GLU A 225 -34.01 -4.85 0.21
C GLU A 225 -33.93 -5.10 1.73
N CYS A 226 -32.74 -5.00 2.32
CA CYS A 226 -32.55 -5.17 3.76
C CYS A 226 -33.32 -4.12 4.58
N ALA A 227 -33.36 -2.87 4.11
CA ALA A 227 -34.08 -1.79 4.79
C ALA A 227 -35.61 -1.97 4.74
N LEU A 228 -36.12 -2.62 3.68
CA LEU A 228 -37.55 -2.86 3.46
C LEU A 228 -38.06 -4.17 4.09
N LEU A 229 -37.19 -5.15 4.33
CA LEU A 229 -37.56 -6.48 4.83
C LEU A 229 -38.35 -6.46 6.14
N HIS A 230 -37.96 -5.60 7.07
CA HIS A 230 -38.63 -5.44 8.37
C HIS A 230 -39.05 -4.00 8.61
N LYS A 231 -40.29 -3.79 9.10
CA LYS A 231 -40.81 -2.45 9.39
C LYS A 231 -40.01 -1.75 10.50
N HIS A 232 -39.72 -2.47 11.58
CA HIS A 232 -38.89 -2.01 12.69
C HIS A 232 -37.77 -3.03 12.92
N PHE A 233 -36.55 -2.53 13.10
CA PHE A 233 -35.37 -3.33 13.39
C PHE A 233 -34.34 -2.43 14.07
N GLU A 234 -33.36 -3.06 14.71
CA GLU A 234 -32.31 -2.37 15.45
C GLU A 234 -30.95 -2.59 14.77
N ILE A 235 -30.03 -1.66 14.98
CA ILE A 235 -28.65 -1.76 14.48
C ILE A 235 -27.73 -2.10 15.63
N ARG A 236 -26.94 -3.16 15.49
CA ARG A 236 -25.86 -3.48 16.41
C ARG A 236 -24.52 -3.00 15.84
N VAL A 237 -23.88 -2.09 16.55
CA VAL A 237 -22.54 -1.56 16.21
C VAL A 237 -21.46 -2.22 17.07
N GLY A 238 -20.24 -2.32 16.53
CA GLY A 238 -19.13 -3.00 17.19
C GLY A 238 -19.35 -4.51 17.36
N ALA A 239 -20.18 -5.10 16.49
CA ALA A 239 -20.43 -6.54 16.46
C ALA A 239 -19.21 -7.26 15.87
N GLY A 240 -18.80 -8.36 16.51
CA GLY A 240 -17.72 -9.21 16.02
C GLY A 240 -18.27 -10.42 15.28
N PRO A 241 -17.40 -11.27 14.72
CA PRO A 241 -17.83 -12.46 14.00
C PRO A 241 -18.76 -13.36 14.85
N ASN A 242 -18.58 -13.37 16.19
CA ASN A 242 -19.38 -14.17 17.12
C ASN A 242 -20.43 -13.38 17.96
N GLY A 243 -20.65 -12.08 17.69
CA GLY A 243 -21.78 -11.30 18.22
C GLY A 243 -22.04 -11.29 19.75
N THR A 244 -21.02 -11.53 20.59
CA THR A 244 -21.19 -11.73 22.05
C THR A 244 -20.10 -11.07 22.92
N SER A 245 -19.46 -9.98 22.45
CA SER A 245 -18.29 -9.42 23.15
C SER A 245 -18.57 -8.32 24.19
N GLY A 246 -19.83 -7.95 24.48
CA GLY A 246 -20.15 -6.94 25.51
C GLY A 246 -19.72 -5.49 25.19
N ILE A 247 -19.00 -5.28 24.08
CA ILE A 247 -18.65 -3.97 23.49
C ILE A 247 -19.74 -3.51 22.49
N GLU A 248 -20.76 -4.33 22.30
CA GLU A 248 -21.82 -4.14 21.31
C GLU A 248 -22.87 -3.16 21.84
N LYS A 249 -23.16 -2.12 21.05
CA LYS A 249 -24.23 -1.17 21.33
C LYS A 249 -25.34 -1.36 20.31
N THR A 250 -26.58 -1.43 20.80
CA THR A 250 -27.76 -1.48 19.94
C THR A 250 -28.35 -0.09 19.81
N MET A 251 -28.65 0.29 18.57
CA MET A 251 -29.09 1.62 18.17
C MET A 251 -30.42 1.51 17.42
N GLN A 252 -31.34 2.45 17.68
CA GLN A 252 -32.60 2.53 16.96
C GLN A 252 -32.43 3.30 15.65
N VAL A 253 -33.16 2.86 14.63
CA VAL A 253 -33.26 3.55 13.34
C VAL A 253 -34.38 4.60 13.42
N SER A 254 -34.05 5.87 13.22
CA SER A 254 -35.02 6.95 13.20
C SER A 254 -35.72 7.07 11.85
N GLU A 255 -34.96 6.95 10.75
CA GLU A 255 -35.46 7.13 9.39
C GLU A 255 -34.73 6.19 8.41
N LYS A 256 -35.44 5.78 7.36
CA LYS A 256 -34.93 4.96 6.27
C LYS A 256 -35.00 5.77 4.98
N HIS A 257 -33.86 6.10 4.39
CA HIS A 257 -33.76 6.75 3.10
C HIS A 257 -33.44 5.72 2.03
N ILE A 258 -34.47 5.19 1.38
CA ILE A 258 -34.33 4.31 0.23
C ILE A 258 -33.94 5.16 -0.99
N HIS A 259 -33.02 4.67 -1.81
CA HIS A 259 -32.63 5.40 -3.02
C HIS A 259 -33.84 5.65 -3.92
N ILE A 260 -34.02 6.90 -4.36
CA ILE A 260 -35.22 7.33 -5.09
C ILE A 260 -35.43 6.65 -6.46
N ARG A 261 -34.38 5.99 -6.99
CA ARG A 261 -34.40 5.20 -8.23
C ARG A 261 -34.25 3.70 -7.98
N TYR A 262 -34.45 3.25 -6.74
CA TYR A 262 -34.46 1.83 -6.45
C TYR A 262 -35.60 1.15 -7.20
N ASP A 263 -35.27 0.07 -7.90
CA ASP A 263 -36.19 -0.74 -8.67
C ASP A 263 -36.04 -2.19 -8.24
N GLU A 264 -37.11 -2.74 -7.64
CA GLU A 264 -37.13 -4.08 -7.04
C GLU A 264 -37.07 -5.20 -8.10
N ASP A 265 -37.65 -4.97 -9.27
CA ASP A 265 -37.72 -5.98 -10.34
C ASP A 265 -36.34 -6.17 -11.01
N THR A 266 -35.62 -5.07 -11.20
CA THR A 266 -34.29 -5.05 -11.85
C THR A 266 -33.13 -5.21 -10.87
N GLY A 267 -33.35 -4.86 -9.59
CA GLY A 267 -32.30 -4.76 -8.58
C GLY A 267 -31.39 -3.54 -8.74
N GLU A 268 -31.74 -2.59 -9.63
CA GLU A 268 -30.96 -1.38 -9.83
C GLU A 268 -31.08 -0.43 -8.64
N ASN A 269 -29.98 0.24 -8.31
CA ASN A 269 -29.87 1.18 -7.19
C ASN A 269 -30.32 0.56 -5.84
N ASN A 270 -30.00 -0.72 -5.60
CA ASN A 270 -30.30 -1.44 -4.36
C ASN A 270 -29.44 -0.93 -3.19
N ILE A 271 -29.71 0.29 -2.74
CA ILE A 271 -28.95 1.01 -1.71
C ILE A 271 -29.89 1.83 -0.83
N ALA A 272 -29.63 1.85 0.47
CA ALA A 272 -30.39 2.61 1.45
C ALA A 272 -29.47 3.18 2.54
N LEU A 273 -29.81 4.38 3.00
CA LEU A 273 -29.20 5.02 4.16
C LEU A 273 -30.15 4.95 5.34
N LEU A 274 -29.65 4.44 6.46
CA LEU A 274 -30.37 4.36 7.73
C LEU A 274 -29.83 5.44 8.65
N GLN A 275 -30.71 6.34 9.08
CA GLN A 275 -30.37 7.35 10.08
C GLN A 275 -30.59 6.75 11.47
N LEU A 276 -29.57 6.86 12.33
CA LEU A 276 -29.65 6.43 13.72
C LEU A 276 -30.25 7.55 14.58
N GLN A 277 -31.02 7.16 15.60
CA GLN A 277 -31.63 8.10 16.54
C GLN A 277 -30.59 8.86 17.38
N GLU A 278 -29.42 8.25 17.61
CA GLU A 278 -28.31 8.81 18.38
C GLU A 278 -26.99 8.65 17.61
N HIS A 279 -25.99 9.45 17.98
CA HIS A 279 -24.64 9.30 17.45
C HIS A 279 -23.88 8.17 18.17
N VAL A 280 -23.13 7.40 17.39
CA VAL A 280 -22.17 6.41 17.87
C VAL A 280 -20.95 7.11 18.46
N GLU A 281 -20.52 6.67 19.63
CA GLU A 281 -19.30 7.16 20.28
C GLU A 281 -18.07 6.48 19.67
N CYS A 282 -17.33 7.22 18.85
CA CYS A 282 -16.22 6.68 18.09
C CYS A 282 -15.10 6.15 19.00
N ASN A 283 -14.71 4.90 18.81
CA ASN A 283 -13.61 4.26 19.51
C ASN A 283 -12.99 3.17 18.62
N ASN A 284 -11.96 2.47 19.08
CA ASN A 284 -11.24 1.49 18.24
C ASN A 284 -12.10 0.36 17.65
N HIS A 285 -13.30 0.12 18.17
CA HIS A 285 -14.23 -0.91 17.70
C HIS A 285 -15.43 -0.35 16.94
N GLN A 286 -15.60 0.97 16.92
CA GLN A 286 -16.75 1.68 16.37
C GLN A 286 -16.22 2.92 15.66
N LEU A 287 -15.90 2.79 14.37
CA LEU A 287 -15.44 3.91 13.54
C LEU A 287 -16.12 3.84 12.17
N PRO A 288 -16.42 4.99 11.55
CA PRO A 288 -16.95 5.00 10.21
C PRO A 288 -15.88 4.58 9.18
N VAL A 289 -16.32 3.97 8.09
CA VAL A 289 -15.48 3.78 6.90
C VAL A 289 -15.38 5.10 6.13
N CYS A 290 -14.26 5.32 5.43
CA CYS A 290 -14.15 6.49 4.56
C CYS A 290 -14.98 6.33 3.29
N ILE A 291 -15.67 7.41 2.90
CA ILE A 291 -16.34 7.49 1.59
C ILE A 291 -15.35 8.15 0.61
N PRO A 292 -14.87 7.43 -0.41
CA PRO A 292 -13.99 8.02 -1.41
C PRO A 292 -14.77 8.91 -2.38
N GLU A 293 -14.09 9.90 -2.96
CA GLU A 293 -14.60 10.59 -4.15
C GLU A 293 -14.58 9.65 -5.36
N ARG A 294 -15.52 9.84 -6.30
CA ARG A 294 -15.70 8.96 -7.47
C ARG A 294 -14.40 8.73 -8.24
N ASP A 295 -13.76 9.82 -8.68
CA ASP A 295 -12.59 9.71 -9.55
C ASP A 295 -11.42 9.04 -8.82
N PHE A 296 -11.28 9.27 -7.51
CA PHE A 296 -10.28 8.58 -6.69
C PHE A 296 -10.60 7.08 -6.55
N ALA A 297 -11.86 6.72 -6.30
CA ALA A 297 -12.26 5.31 -6.20
C ALA A 297 -11.98 4.55 -7.50
N GLU A 298 -12.40 5.11 -8.64
CA GLU A 298 -12.36 4.46 -9.95
C GLU A 298 -10.95 4.36 -10.54
N HIS A 299 -10.08 5.35 -10.29
CA HIS A 299 -8.76 5.41 -10.93
C HIS A 299 -7.60 5.04 -9.99
N VAL A 300 -7.84 5.01 -8.68
CA VAL A 300 -6.79 4.75 -7.67
C VAL A 300 -7.08 3.50 -6.87
N LEU A 301 -8.27 3.38 -6.30
CA LEU A 301 -8.57 2.27 -5.38
C LEU A 301 -8.86 0.97 -6.13
N ILE A 302 -9.89 0.97 -6.97
CA ILE A 302 -10.42 -0.25 -7.61
C ILE A 302 -9.38 -0.93 -8.53
N PRO A 303 -8.64 -0.22 -9.40
CA PRO A 303 -7.74 -0.88 -10.35
C PRO A 303 -6.42 -1.36 -9.72
N LYS A 304 -6.01 -0.78 -8.59
CA LYS A 304 -4.64 -0.93 -8.08
C LYS A 304 -4.54 -1.70 -6.77
N LEU A 305 -5.62 -1.85 -6.02
CA LEU A 305 -5.59 -2.41 -4.67
C LEU A 305 -6.51 -3.63 -4.56
N ALA A 306 -6.02 -4.65 -3.86
CA ALA A 306 -6.86 -5.77 -3.43
C ALA A 306 -7.90 -5.26 -2.42
N GLY A 307 -9.17 -5.60 -2.64
CA GLY A 307 -10.27 -5.27 -1.73
C GLY A 307 -10.52 -6.38 -0.70
N THR A 308 -10.96 -5.99 0.49
CA THR A 308 -11.40 -6.93 1.53
C THR A 308 -12.93 -6.89 1.63
N VAL A 309 -13.55 -8.06 1.58
CA VAL A 309 -15.00 -8.22 1.81
C VAL A 309 -15.19 -8.82 3.20
N SER A 310 -16.04 -8.19 4.01
CA SER A 310 -16.37 -8.66 5.36
C SER A 310 -17.88 -8.73 5.57
N GLY A 311 -18.32 -9.69 6.39
CA GLY A 311 -19.73 -9.95 6.64
C GLY A 311 -19.93 -11.19 7.50
N TRP A 312 -21.16 -11.39 7.97
CA TRP A 312 -21.54 -12.60 8.70
C TRP A 312 -22.06 -13.66 7.75
N ARG A 313 -21.66 -14.91 7.97
CA ARG A 313 -22.30 -16.04 7.31
C ARG A 313 -23.66 -16.28 7.95
N MET A 314 -24.70 -16.08 7.16
CA MET A 314 -26.07 -16.39 7.55
C MET A 314 -26.29 -17.91 7.39
N GLU A 315 -26.61 -18.63 8.47
CA GLU A 315 -26.95 -20.06 8.39
C GLU A 315 -28.43 -20.25 7.99
N GLY A 316 -28.64 -20.98 6.89
CA GLY A 316 -29.95 -21.30 6.28
C GLY A 316 -29.79 -21.82 4.83
N ASP A 317 -30.87 -22.37 4.27
CA ASP A 317 -30.95 -23.02 2.94
C ASP A 317 -30.91 -22.02 1.74
N GLU A 318 -30.03 -21.02 1.81
CA GLU A 318 -29.82 -20.00 0.77
C GLU A 318 -28.41 -20.05 0.16
N LEU A 319 -27.78 -21.24 0.20
CA LEU A 319 -26.41 -21.47 -0.27
C LEU A 319 -26.26 -21.39 -1.80
N GLN A 320 -27.36 -21.33 -2.56
CA GLN A 320 -27.34 -21.21 -4.03
C GLN A 320 -27.30 -19.73 -4.50
N VAL A 321 -28.04 -18.83 -3.85
CA VAL A 321 -28.15 -17.43 -4.28
C VAL A 321 -26.85 -16.66 -4.06
N PHE A 322 -26.17 -16.89 -2.94
CA PHE A 322 -24.90 -16.23 -2.61
C PHE A 322 -23.75 -16.63 -3.55
N ARG A 323 -23.73 -17.89 -4.01
CA ARG A 323 -22.74 -18.38 -5.00
C ARG A 323 -22.94 -17.74 -6.37
N GLU A 324 -24.16 -17.41 -6.76
CA GLU A 324 -24.43 -16.72 -8.03
C GLU A 324 -24.19 -15.21 -7.93
N GLY A 325 -24.52 -14.59 -6.80
CA GLY A 325 -24.27 -13.16 -6.54
C GLY A 325 -22.77 -12.82 -6.48
N LEU A 326 -21.96 -13.62 -5.76
CA LEU A 326 -20.51 -13.48 -5.77
C LEU A 326 -19.94 -13.74 -7.17
N LYS A 327 -20.39 -14.77 -7.89
CA LYS A 327 -19.95 -15.01 -9.27
C LYS A 327 -20.30 -13.86 -10.20
N ARG A 328 -21.45 -13.19 -10.03
CA ARG A 328 -21.80 -11.98 -10.78
C ARG A 328 -20.86 -10.83 -10.44
N ALA A 329 -20.66 -10.52 -9.16
CA ALA A 329 -19.74 -9.44 -8.75
C ALA A 329 -18.29 -9.70 -9.22
N PHE A 330 -17.82 -10.95 -9.11
CA PHE A 330 -16.52 -11.38 -9.64
C PHE A 330 -16.47 -11.27 -11.17
N ASN A 331 -17.52 -11.68 -11.88
CA ASN A 331 -17.57 -11.56 -13.34
C ASN A 331 -17.70 -10.10 -13.78
N THR A 332 -18.40 -9.22 -13.05
CA THR A 332 -18.46 -7.79 -13.35
C THR A 332 -17.10 -7.14 -13.19
N CYS A 333 -16.35 -7.46 -12.12
CA CYS A 333 -14.93 -7.05 -12.01
C CYS A 333 -14.08 -7.59 -13.15
N LYS A 334 -14.27 -8.85 -13.54
CA LYS A 334 -13.53 -9.46 -14.66
C LYS A 334 -13.89 -8.85 -16.03
N THR A 335 -15.12 -8.41 -16.23
CA THR A 335 -15.56 -7.74 -17.48
C THR A 335 -14.98 -6.32 -17.56
N ILE A 336 -14.77 -5.66 -16.42
CA ILE A 336 -14.04 -4.39 -16.34
C ILE A 336 -12.55 -4.59 -16.71
N GLU A 337 -11.93 -5.69 -16.27
CA GLU A 337 -10.57 -6.07 -16.71
C GLU A 337 -10.50 -6.36 -18.22
N GLU A 338 -11.47 -7.07 -18.79
CA GLU A 338 -11.50 -7.38 -20.23
C GLU A 338 -11.74 -6.14 -21.09
N THR A 339 -12.47 -5.14 -20.60
CA THR A 339 -12.65 -3.85 -21.29
C THR A 339 -11.48 -2.88 -21.11
N GLN A 340 -10.63 -3.08 -20.08
CA GLN A 340 -9.35 -2.38 -19.92
C GLN A 340 -8.17 -3.09 -20.62
N GLN A 341 -8.28 -4.39 -20.93
CA GLN A 341 -7.22 -5.18 -21.57
C GLN A 341 -7.06 -4.96 -23.07
N ASP A 342 -7.96 -4.22 -23.73
CA ASP A 342 -7.71 -3.69 -25.09
C ASP A 342 -6.66 -2.55 -25.10
N GLY A 343 -6.07 -2.22 -23.93
CA GLY A 343 -5.00 -1.24 -23.75
C GLY A 343 -3.77 -1.77 -22.99
N ASN A 344 -3.24 -2.94 -23.37
CA ASN A 344 -1.82 -3.35 -23.23
C ASN A 344 -1.13 -3.24 -21.84
N HIS A 345 -1.08 -4.34 -21.07
CA HIS A 345 0.15 -4.97 -20.52
C HIS A 345 -0.20 -6.13 -19.55
N GLU A 346 0.44 -7.28 -19.74
CA GLU A 346 0.26 -8.50 -18.95
C GLU A 346 0.72 -8.37 -17.48
N GLY A 347 -0.17 -8.74 -16.55
CA GLY A 347 0.17 -9.07 -15.17
C GLY A 347 -0.79 -10.14 -14.65
N LYS A 348 -0.32 -11.39 -14.49
CA LYS A 348 -1.10 -12.48 -13.90
C LYS A 348 -1.19 -12.29 -12.38
N HIS A 349 -2.40 -12.18 -11.83
CA HIS A 349 -2.63 -12.27 -10.40
C HIS A 349 -3.58 -13.43 -10.07
N ASN A 350 -3.09 -14.36 -9.24
CA ASN A 350 -3.88 -15.46 -8.67
C ASN A 350 -4.67 -14.93 -7.47
N PHE A 351 -6.00 -15.03 -7.51
CA PHE A 351 -6.86 -14.86 -6.35
C PHE A 351 -6.99 -16.19 -5.60
N HIS A 352 -6.61 -16.21 -4.33
CA HIS A 352 -6.94 -17.31 -3.42
C HIS A 352 -8.21 -16.97 -2.64
N SER A 353 -9.27 -17.74 -2.90
CA SER A 353 -10.35 -17.95 -1.96
C SER A 353 -9.94 -19.08 -1.01
N GLU A 354 -9.81 -18.82 0.28
CA GLU A 354 -9.71 -19.90 1.28
C GLU A 354 -11.10 -20.13 1.89
N GLU A 355 -11.50 -21.40 1.93
CA GLU A 355 -12.83 -21.93 2.31
C GLU A 355 -13.15 -21.86 3.80
#